data_AF-A0AAQ3U2R3-F1
#
_entry.id   AF-A0AAQ3U2R3-F1
#
_cell.length_a   1.000
_cell.length_b   1.000
_cell.length_c   1.000
_cell.angle_alpha   90.00
_cell.angle_beta   90.00
_cell.angle_gamma   90.00
#
_symmetry.space_group_name_H-M   'P 1'
#
loop_
_entity.id
_entity.type
_entity.pdbx_description
1 polymer ?
#
loop_
_entity_poly.entity_id
_entity_poly.type
_entity_poly.pdbx_seq_one_letter_code
_entity_poly.pdbx_strand_id
1 'polypeptide(L)'
;MSQPSTQPFDLCPSYQESTKAKTTIPREQKKRKSGESSTEAASVQHLRPGMVLLKGFVKPEDQIGMVSMCRQLGKGPGGFYRPSLKNGAKLNLWMMSLGKNWDPTARSYGPTRPFDGAQAPTIPDAFKLIAQTANSIASEFPQINPDICIVNYYTNSGKLGLHQDKDESESSLTKGTSVLVVHDALVVVTLF
;
A
#
# COMPACT_ATOMS: atom_id res chain seq x y z
N MET A 1 -17.73 11.79 -28.05
CA MET A 1 -17.52 11.78 -26.59
C MET A 1 -17.20 10.36 -26.19
N SER A 2 -15.93 10.07 -25.88
CA SER A 2 -15.48 8.72 -25.53
C SER A 2 -15.93 8.42 -24.10
N GLN A 3 -16.70 7.35 -23.90
CA GLN A 3 -17.08 6.91 -22.56
C GLN A 3 -15.81 6.56 -21.75
N PRO A 4 -15.73 6.94 -20.46
CA PRO A 4 -14.63 6.50 -19.62
C PRO A 4 -14.69 4.97 -19.49
N SER A 5 -13.58 4.29 -19.77
CA SER A 5 -13.50 2.84 -19.62
C SER A 5 -13.80 2.46 -18.17
N THR A 6 -14.89 1.73 -17.97
CA THR A 6 -15.40 1.23 -16.69
C THR A 6 -14.61 0.05 -16.13
N GLN A 7 -13.41 -0.23 -16.65
CA GLN A 7 -12.61 -1.36 -16.18
C GLN A 7 -11.85 -0.99 -14.89
N PRO A 8 -11.93 -1.82 -13.84
CA PRO A 8 -11.15 -1.63 -12.63
C PRO A 8 -9.65 -1.62 -12.91
N PHE A 9 -8.91 -0.78 -12.18
CA PHE A 9 -7.46 -0.72 -12.31
C PHE A 9 -6.82 -2.00 -11.76
N ASP A 10 -5.96 -2.63 -12.55
CA ASP A 10 -5.22 -3.83 -12.17
C ASP A 10 -3.74 -3.47 -11.97
N LEU A 11 -3.19 -3.77 -10.78
CA LEU A 11 -1.77 -3.57 -10.45
C LEU A 11 -0.83 -4.34 -11.39
N CYS A 12 -1.30 -5.47 -11.93
CA CYS A 12 -0.57 -6.31 -12.86
C CYS A 12 -1.51 -6.67 -14.02
N PRO A 13 -1.72 -5.76 -14.99
CA PRO A 13 -2.56 -6.06 -16.13
C PRO A 13 -1.98 -7.29 -16.85
N SER A 14 -2.83 -8.26 -17.16
CA SER A 14 -2.41 -9.39 -17.99
C SER A 14 -1.84 -8.83 -19.29
N TYR A 15 -0.59 -9.16 -19.61
CA TYR A 15 0.03 -8.79 -20.87
C TYR A 15 -0.85 -9.33 -22.00
N GLN A 16 -1.54 -8.46 -22.73
CA GLN A 16 -2.18 -8.85 -23.98
C GLN A 16 -1.05 -8.97 -25.00
N GLU A 17 -0.74 -10.19 -25.44
CA GLU A 17 0.17 -10.42 -26.56
C GLU A 17 -0.31 -9.62 -27.77
N SER A 18 0.37 -8.50 -28.07
CA SER A 18 0.33 -7.95 -29.41
C SER A 18 1.13 -8.88 -30.33
N THR A 19 0.51 -9.26 -31.42
CA THR A 19 1.01 -10.25 -32.37
C THR A 19 2.41 -9.93 -32.90
N LYS A 20 3.33 -10.86 -32.65
CA LYS A 20 4.58 -11.22 -33.38
C LYS A 20 5.68 -10.16 -33.52
N ALA A 21 6.77 -10.38 -32.79
CA ALA A 21 8.13 -10.36 -33.35
C ALA A 21 8.94 -11.52 -32.75
N LYS A 22 9.38 -12.45 -33.60
CA LYS A 22 10.26 -13.56 -33.20
C LYS A 22 11.67 -13.02 -32.98
N THR A 23 12.15 -13.09 -31.74
CA THR A 23 13.59 -13.01 -31.47
C THR A 23 13.97 -14.17 -30.56
N THR A 24 14.68 -15.13 -31.13
CA THR A 24 15.22 -16.31 -30.47
C THR A 24 16.40 -15.89 -29.59
N ILE A 25 16.31 -16.11 -28.28
CA ILE A 25 17.46 -15.99 -27.36
C ILE A 25 17.91 -17.40 -26.97
N PRO A 26 19.21 -17.76 -27.09
CA PRO A 26 19.71 -19.07 -26.72
C PRO A 26 19.65 -19.30 -25.20
N ARG A 27 19.25 -20.51 -24.82
CA ARG A 27 19.07 -20.97 -23.44
C ARG A 27 20.39 -21.54 -22.90
N GLU A 28 21.17 -20.74 -22.19
CA GLU A 28 22.26 -21.28 -21.36
C GLU A 28 21.72 -21.73 -19.98
N GLN A 29 21.71 -23.04 -19.77
CA GLN A 29 21.42 -23.64 -18.47
C GLN A 29 22.68 -23.62 -17.61
N LYS A 30 22.78 -22.67 -16.67
CA LYS A 30 23.77 -22.72 -15.60
C LYS A 30 23.10 -23.15 -14.29
N LYS A 31 23.33 -24.42 -13.94
CA LYS A 31 22.92 -25.09 -12.71
C LYS A 31 23.48 -24.31 -11.51
N ARG A 32 22.66 -23.48 -10.86
CA ARG A 32 23.03 -22.79 -9.61
C ARG A 32 22.80 -23.75 -8.44
N LYS A 33 23.91 -24.11 -7.79
CA LYS A 33 23.94 -24.84 -6.52
C LYS A 33 23.11 -24.07 -5.48
N SER A 34 22.33 -24.83 -4.73
CA SER A 34 21.66 -24.41 -3.50
C SER A 34 22.70 -23.86 -2.52
N GLY A 35 22.78 -22.54 -2.42
CA GLY A 35 23.44 -21.86 -1.32
C GLY A 35 22.44 -21.71 -0.19
N GLU A 36 22.86 -22.08 1.02
CA GLU A 36 22.11 -21.94 2.26
C GLU A 36 21.51 -20.54 2.38
N SER A 37 20.18 -20.49 2.52
CA SER A 37 19.45 -19.27 2.81
C SER A 37 19.77 -18.84 4.23
N SER A 38 20.73 -17.95 4.39
CA SER A 38 20.92 -17.20 5.62
C SER A 38 19.66 -16.38 5.88
N THR A 39 18.85 -16.80 6.84
CA THR A 39 17.73 -16.03 7.38
C THR A 39 18.30 -14.80 8.07
N GLU A 40 18.54 -13.73 7.32
CA GLU A 40 19.02 -12.47 7.87
C GLU A 40 17.89 -11.90 8.74
N ALA A 41 18.10 -11.87 10.06
CA ALA A 41 17.11 -11.37 11.01
C ALA A 41 16.80 -9.90 10.70
N ALA A 42 15.53 -9.50 10.87
CA ALA A 42 15.11 -8.13 10.64
C ALA A 42 15.95 -7.16 11.49
N SER A 43 16.57 -6.15 10.86
CA SER A 43 17.37 -5.17 11.58
C SER A 43 16.50 -3.98 12.00
N VAL A 44 16.55 -3.62 13.28
CA VAL A 44 15.87 -2.46 13.86
C VAL A 44 16.79 -1.24 13.82
N GLN A 45 16.32 -0.12 13.29
CA GLN A 45 17.08 1.13 13.22
C GLN A 45 16.22 2.30 13.73
N HIS A 46 16.71 3.05 14.71
CA HIS A 46 16.07 4.29 15.16
C HIS A 46 16.58 5.45 14.30
N LEU A 47 15.68 6.09 13.55
CA LEU A 47 16.04 7.19 12.65
C LEU A 47 16.03 8.54 13.37
N ARG A 48 15.11 8.70 14.32
CA ARG A 48 14.92 9.87 15.20
C ARG A 48 13.93 9.48 16.30
N PRO A 49 13.72 10.31 17.35
CA PRO A 49 12.68 10.06 18.34
C PRO A 49 11.31 9.83 17.68
N GLY A 50 10.66 8.71 18.02
CA GLY A 50 9.36 8.31 17.48
C GLY A 50 9.39 7.84 16.02
N MET A 51 10.54 7.36 15.52
CA MET A 51 10.66 6.84 14.15
C MET A 51 11.63 5.65 14.08
N VAL A 52 11.07 4.45 13.88
CA VAL A 52 11.80 3.19 13.76
C VAL A 52 11.65 2.62 12.35
N LEU A 53 12.75 2.10 11.81
CA LEU A 53 12.82 1.38 10.55
C LEU A 53 13.15 -0.09 10.82
N LEU A 54 12.24 -0.98 10.43
CA LEU A 54 12.43 -2.44 10.51
C LEU A 54 12.80 -2.97 9.12
N LYS A 55 14.10 -3.04 8.81
CA LYS A 55 14.56 -3.54 7.50
C LYS A 55 14.44 -5.05 7.44
N GLY A 56 13.90 -5.55 6.32
CA GLY A 56 13.71 -6.99 6.10
C GLY A 56 12.62 -7.60 6.99
N PHE A 57 11.76 -6.79 7.59
CA PHE A 57 10.72 -7.27 8.52
C PHE A 57 9.65 -8.12 7.84
N VAL A 58 9.07 -7.62 6.75
CA VAL A 58 8.08 -8.39 5.98
C VAL A 58 8.84 -9.32 5.05
N LYS A 59 8.65 -10.63 5.20
CA LYS A 59 9.35 -11.63 4.40
C LYS A 59 8.85 -11.63 2.95
N PRO A 60 9.65 -12.09 1.98
CA PRO A 60 9.25 -12.09 0.57
C PRO A 60 7.90 -12.78 0.30
N GLU A 61 7.62 -13.90 0.96
CA GLU A 61 6.34 -14.62 0.87
C GLU A 61 5.15 -13.79 1.34
N ASP A 62 5.31 -13.05 2.44
CA ASP A 62 4.28 -12.17 2.99
C ASP A 62 4.10 -10.94 2.09
N GLN A 63 5.17 -10.38 1.52
CA GLN A 63 5.09 -9.29 0.55
C GLN A 63 4.26 -9.70 -0.69
N ILE A 64 4.51 -10.90 -1.24
CA ILE A 64 3.74 -11.44 -2.37
C ILE A 64 2.27 -11.59 -1.99
N GLY A 65 1.99 -12.12 -0.80
CA GLY A 65 0.62 -12.26 -0.28
C GLY A 65 -0.08 -10.90 -0.14
N MET A 66 0.61 -9.91 0.41
CA MET A 66 0.09 -8.54 0.56
C MET A 66 -0.24 -7.91 -0.79
N VAL A 67 0.69 -7.94 -1.76
CA VAL A 67 0.48 -7.38 -3.10
C VAL A 67 -0.67 -8.10 -3.81
N SER A 68 -0.78 -9.41 -3.67
CA SER A 68 -1.87 -10.20 -4.25
C SER A 68 -3.22 -9.81 -3.66
N MET A 69 -3.30 -9.61 -2.33
CA MET A 69 -4.50 -9.13 -1.64
C MET A 69 -4.87 -7.70 -2.10
N CYS A 70 -3.89 -6.80 -2.16
CA CYS A 70 -4.09 -5.44 -2.65
C CYS A 70 -4.63 -5.42 -4.08
N ARG A 71 -4.09 -6.28 -4.95
CA ARG A 71 -4.56 -6.43 -6.34
C ARG A 71 -6.00 -6.93 -6.38
N GLN A 72 -6.34 -7.95 -5.59
CA GLN A 72 -7.69 -8.52 -5.57
C GLN A 72 -8.72 -7.48 -5.11
N LEU A 73 -8.47 -6.81 -3.99
CA LEU A 73 -9.36 -5.76 -3.45
C LEU A 73 -9.41 -4.55 -4.40
N GLY A 74 -8.28 -4.18 -4.98
CA GLY A 74 -8.14 -3.04 -5.89
C GLY A 74 -8.95 -3.15 -7.18
N LYS A 75 -9.29 -4.37 -7.61
CA LYS A 75 -10.16 -4.64 -8.77
C LYS A 75 -11.64 -4.65 -8.42
N GLY A 76 -11.98 -4.71 -7.14
CA GLY A 76 -13.36 -4.77 -6.66
C GLY A 76 -13.99 -3.39 -6.44
N PRO A 77 -15.24 -3.35 -5.95
CA PRO A 77 -15.87 -2.13 -5.45
C PRO A 77 -15.02 -1.47 -4.36
N GLY A 78 -14.90 -0.14 -4.41
CA GLY A 78 -14.03 0.60 -3.48
C GLY A 78 -12.52 0.46 -3.76
N GLY A 79 -12.16 -0.23 -4.85
CA GLY A 79 -10.78 -0.46 -5.27
C GLY A 79 -10.04 0.79 -5.79
N PHE A 80 -8.98 0.58 -6.57
CA PHE A 80 -8.05 1.64 -6.94
C PHE A 80 -8.69 2.75 -7.79
N TYR A 81 -8.36 4.00 -7.44
CA TYR A 81 -8.73 5.20 -8.20
C TYR A 81 -7.57 6.21 -8.18
N ARG A 82 -7.66 7.25 -9.02
CA ARG A 82 -6.73 8.39 -8.97
C ARG A 82 -7.36 9.54 -8.18
N PRO A 83 -6.86 9.85 -6.97
CA PRO A 83 -7.44 10.90 -6.15
C PRO A 83 -7.34 12.26 -6.83
N SER A 84 -8.41 13.05 -6.71
CA SER A 84 -8.45 14.45 -7.12
C SER A 84 -8.48 15.31 -5.86
N LEU A 85 -7.58 16.28 -5.78
CA LEU A 85 -7.55 17.27 -4.70
C LEU A 85 -8.65 18.32 -4.91
N LYS A 86 -8.93 19.11 -3.87
CA LYS A 86 -9.94 20.18 -3.90
C LYS A 86 -9.74 21.19 -5.06
N ASN A 87 -8.51 21.43 -5.50
CA ASN A 87 -8.19 22.31 -6.63
C ASN A 87 -8.30 21.62 -8.00
N GLY A 88 -8.79 20.38 -8.06
CA GLY A 88 -8.91 19.57 -9.28
C GLY A 88 -7.62 18.89 -9.72
N ALA A 89 -6.48 19.15 -9.06
CA ALA A 89 -5.23 18.47 -9.38
C ALA A 89 -5.33 16.99 -9.01
N LYS A 90 -4.92 16.10 -9.94
CA LYS A 90 -4.89 14.66 -9.70
C LYS A 90 -3.55 14.24 -9.12
N LEU A 91 -3.57 13.39 -8.10
CA LEU A 91 -2.34 12.78 -7.61
C LEU A 91 -1.76 11.83 -8.68
N ASN A 92 -0.43 11.76 -8.74
CA ASN A 92 0.27 10.85 -9.66
C ASN A 92 0.49 9.46 -9.05
N LEU A 93 -0.57 8.88 -8.52
CA LEU A 93 -0.61 7.54 -7.94
C LEU A 93 -2.02 6.98 -8.07
N TRP A 94 -2.14 5.68 -7.84
CA TRP A 94 -3.42 5.01 -7.63
C TRP A 94 -3.57 4.74 -6.13
N MET A 95 -4.77 4.96 -5.61
CA MET A 95 -5.05 4.82 -4.18
C MET A 95 -6.31 3.99 -3.98
N MET A 96 -6.35 3.19 -2.91
CA MET A 96 -7.58 2.67 -2.32
C MET A 96 -7.50 2.78 -0.80
N SER A 97 -8.66 2.89 -0.16
CA SER A 97 -8.78 2.90 1.29
C SER A 97 -9.46 1.62 1.75
N LEU A 98 -9.00 1.07 2.86
CA LEU A 98 -9.57 -0.08 3.54
C LEU A 98 -9.94 0.34 4.98
N GLY A 99 -11.04 -0.20 5.52
CA GLY A 99 -11.62 0.22 6.79
C GLY A 99 -12.44 1.49 6.62
N LYS A 100 -11.83 2.66 6.79
CA LYS A 100 -12.43 3.96 6.49
C LYS A 100 -11.83 4.56 5.21
N ASN A 101 -12.68 5.14 4.38
CA ASN A 101 -12.31 5.91 3.21
C ASN A 101 -11.78 7.30 3.60
N TRP A 102 -10.61 7.67 3.08
CA TRP A 102 -10.11 9.04 3.13
C TRP A 102 -10.71 9.87 1.98
N ASP A 103 -11.35 11.00 2.31
CA ASP A 103 -11.80 11.98 1.33
C ASP A 103 -10.76 13.09 1.17
N PRO A 104 -10.05 13.18 0.02
CA PRO A 104 -9.03 14.20 -0.21
C PRO A 104 -9.59 15.63 -0.30
N THR A 105 -10.90 15.80 -0.52
CA THR A 105 -11.56 17.11 -0.61
C THR A 105 -11.98 17.62 0.76
N ALA A 106 -12.65 16.76 1.54
CA ALA A 106 -13.07 17.08 2.90
C ALA A 106 -11.93 16.98 3.92
N ARG A 107 -10.83 16.28 3.58
CA ARG A 107 -9.71 15.97 4.49
C ARG A 107 -10.17 15.24 5.75
N SER A 108 -10.99 14.21 5.55
CA SER A 108 -11.60 13.46 6.64
C SER A 108 -11.78 11.99 6.26
N TYR A 109 -12.02 11.16 7.27
CA TYR A 109 -12.27 9.74 7.11
C TYR A 109 -13.76 9.41 7.32
N GLY A 110 -14.31 8.56 6.46
CA GLY A 110 -15.71 8.12 6.52
C GLY A 110 -15.89 6.70 5.96
N PRO A 111 -17.09 6.10 6.03
CA PRO A 111 -17.30 4.73 5.58
C PRO A 111 -17.37 4.58 4.05
N THR A 112 -17.66 5.67 3.33
CA THR A 112 -17.95 5.65 1.88
C THR A 112 -17.11 6.67 1.13
N ARG A 113 -16.87 6.37 -0.14
CA ARG A 113 -16.16 7.23 -1.07
C ARG A 113 -17.13 8.19 -1.78
N PRO A 114 -16.94 9.52 -1.69
CA PRO A 114 -17.98 10.46 -2.13
C PRO A 114 -18.32 10.43 -3.62
N PHE A 115 -17.36 10.15 -4.51
CA PHE A 115 -17.56 10.30 -5.96
C PHE A 115 -18.31 9.13 -6.61
N ASP A 116 -18.31 7.95 -6.00
CA ASP A 116 -18.97 6.74 -6.52
C ASP A 116 -19.83 6.00 -5.48
N GLY A 117 -19.86 6.48 -4.23
CA GLY A 117 -20.62 5.89 -3.13
C GLY A 117 -20.07 4.55 -2.63
N ALA A 118 -18.91 4.11 -3.12
CA ALA A 118 -18.37 2.80 -2.75
C ALA A 118 -17.98 2.76 -1.26
N GLN A 119 -18.36 1.68 -0.58
CA GLN A 119 -17.86 1.40 0.77
C GLN A 119 -16.40 0.98 0.71
N ALA A 120 -15.59 1.44 1.68
CA ALA A 120 -14.22 0.95 1.81
C ALA A 120 -14.24 -0.55 2.18
N PRO A 121 -13.49 -1.41 1.47
CA PRO A 121 -13.35 -2.81 1.87
C PRO A 121 -12.73 -2.92 3.26
N THR A 122 -12.95 -4.03 3.97
CA THR A 122 -12.36 -4.23 5.31
C THR A 122 -10.84 -4.36 5.23
N ILE A 123 -10.15 -3.97 6.30
CA ILE A 123 -8.70 -4.18 6.43
C ILE A 123 -8.45 -5.67 6.64
N PRO A 124 -7.65 -6.34 5.79
CA PRO A 124 -7.29 -7.74 5.98
C PRO A 124 -6.61 -7.98 7.32
N ASP A 125 -6.97 -9.06 8.02
CA ASP A 125 -6.39 -9.38 9.34
C ASP A 125 -4.87 -9.59 9.28
N ALA A 126 -4.36 -10.09 8.15
CA ALA A 126 -2.93 -10.19 7.90
C ALA A 126 -2.22 -8.82 7.99
N PHE A 127 -2.85 -7.73 7.53
CA PHE A 127 -2.25 -6.39 7.58
C PHE A 127 -2.24 -5.86 9.01
N LYS A 128 -3.31 -6.11 9.77
CA LYS A 128 -3.39 -5.77 11.20
C LYS A 128 -2.33 -6.52 12.00
N LEU A 129 -2.14 -7.81 11.73
CA LEU A 129 -1.14 -8.63 12.41
C LEU A 129 0.28 -8.14 12.16
N ILE A 130 0.61 -7.79 10.91
CA ILE A 130 1.89 -7.16 10.55
C ILE A 130 2.07 -5.86 11.34
N ALA A 131 1.03 -5.02 11.40
CA ALA A 131 1.09 -3.75 12.12
C ALA A 131 1.34 -3.93 13.62
N GLN A 132 0.58 -4.83 14.25
CA GLN A 132 0.69 -5.13 15.68
C GLN A 132 2.05 -5.74 16.03
N THR A 133 2.57 -6.61 15.16
CA THR A 133 3.88 -7.26 15.37
C THR A 133 5.02 -6.26 15.25
N ALA A 134 5.00 -5.40 14.23
CA ALA A 134 5.99 -4.33 14.06
C ALA A 134 5.95 -3.31 15.22
N ASN A 135 4.75 -2.90 15.64
CA ASN A 135 4.55 -2.02 16.80
C ASN A 135 5.13 -2.65 18.09
N SER A 136 4.90 -3.96 18.29
CA SER A 136 5.45 -4.70 19.43
C SER A 136 7.00 -4.77 19.39
N ILE A 137 7.60 -4.97 18.21
CA ILE A 137 9.06 -5.01 18.05
C ILE A 137 9.69 -3.63 18.30
N ALA A 138 9.07 -2.57 17.79
CA ALA A 138 9.55 -1.22 17.99
C ALA A 138 9.45 -0.79 19.47
N SER A 139 8.45 -1.27 20.20
CA SER A 139 8.25 -1.13 21.65
C SER A 139 8.13 0.29 22.23
N GLU A 140 8.41 1.35 21.44
CA GLU A 140 8.40 2.76 21.87
C GLU A 140 7.09 3.50 21.55
N PHE A 141 6.10 2.80 20.97
CA PHE A 141 4.84 3.40 20.52
C PHE A 141 3.64 2.88 21.30
N PRO A 142 2.57 3.68 21.46
CA PRO A 142 1.29 3.16 21.92
C PRO A 142 0.82 1.99 21.05
N GLN A 143 0.11 1.04 21.65
CA GLN A 143 -0.46 -0.08 20.91
C GLN A 143 -1.38 0.42 19.78
N ILE A 144 -1.14 -0.06 18.57
CA ILE A 144 -1.93 0.26 17.39
C ILE A 144 -3.06 -0.77 17.17
N ASN A 145 -4.24 -0.29 16.82
CA ASN A 145 -5.36 -1.11 16.35
C ASN A 145 -5.97 -0.43 15.12
N PRO A 146 -5.40 -0.67 13.93
CA PRO A 146 -5.66 0.20 12.81
C PRO A 146 -7.08 0.00 12.27
N ASP A 147 -7.77 1.12 12.07
CA ASP A 147 -9.11 1.18 11.47
C ASP A 147 -9.14 1.93 10.13
N ILE A 148 -7.99 2.47 9.73
CA ILE A 148 -7.71 3.04 8.41
C ILE A 148 -6.50 2.33 7.83
N CYS A 149 -6.61 1.92 6.58
CA CYS A 149 -5.47 1.52 5.78
C CYS A 149 -5.54 2.17 4.40
N ILE A 150 -4.48 2.87 4.01
CA ILE A 150 -4.37 3.50 2.69
C ILE A 150 -3.33 2.71 1.89
N VAL A 151 -3.76 2.17 0.75
CA VAL A 151 -2.88 1.49 -0.18
C VAL A 151 -2.61 2.41 -1.37
N ASN A 152 -1.35 2.78 -1.54
CA ASN A 152 -0.88 3.58 -2.65
C ASN A 152 -0.08 2.71 -3.62
N TYR A 153 -0.37 2.84 -4.90
CA TYR A 153 0.41 2.25 -5.98
C TYR A 153 1.02 3.36 -6.84
N TYR A 154 2.34 3.30 -6.97
CA TYR A 154 3.13 4.26 -7.73
C TYR A 154 3.54 3.64 -9.07
N THR A 155 3.27 4.35 -10.16
CA THR A 155 3.91 4.02 -11.45
C THR A 155 5.35 4.52 -11.47
N ASN A 156 6.15 4.21 -12.49
CA ASN A 156 7.53 4.70 -12.62
C ASN A 156 7.68 6.25 -12.54
N SER A 157 6.63 6.99 -12.92
CA SER A 157 6.61 8.47 -12.81
C SER A 157 5.91 8.98 -11.55
N GLY A 158 5.32 8.07 -10.78
CA GLY A 158 4.47 8.39 -9.64
C GLY A 158 5.27 8.99 -8.49
N LYS A 159 4.73 10.04 -7.88
CA LYS A 159 5.34 10.75 -6.76
C LYS A 159 4.23 11.29 -5.85
N LEU A 160 4.52 11.34 -4.55
CA LEU A 160 3.74 12.07 -3.57
C LEU A 160 4.64 13.14 -2.95
N GLY A 161 4.16 14.39 -2.91
CA GLY A 161 4.90 15.50 -2.33
C GLY A 161 5.06 15.37 -0.82
N LEU A 162 5.90 16.22 -0.23
CA LEU A 162 6.02 16.32 1.22
C LEU A 162 4.66 16.67 1.83
N HIS A 163 4.21 15.87 2.77
CA HIS A 163 2.96 16.07 3.49
C HIS A 163 3.10 15.56 4.92
N GLN A 164 2.08 15.85 5.71
CA GLN A 164 1.92 15.32 7.06
C GLN A 164 0.56 14.66 7.13
N ASP A 165 0.53 13.46 7.70
CA ASP A 165 -0.69 12.78 8.10
C ASP A 165 -1.22 13.49 9.36
N LYS A 166 -2.35 14.16 9.19
CA LYS A 166 -2.97 15.03 10.21
C LYS A 166 -4.49 15.10 10.10
N ASP A 167 -5.07 14.19 9.33
CA ASP A 167 -6.52 14.15 9.09
C ASP A 167 -7.19 13.11 10.04
N GLU A 168 -6.41 12.47 10.92
CA GLU A 168 -6.86 11.59 12.00
C GLU A 168 -7.57 12.38 13.12
N SER A 169 -8.25 11.68 14.04
CA SER A 169 -8.91 12.33 15.16
C SER A 169 -7.91 13.05 16.08
N GLU A 170 -8.35 14.16 16.69
CA GLU A 170 -7.55 14.92 17.65
C GLU A 170 -7.02 14.05 18.80
N SER A 171 -7.83 13.08 19.27
CA SER A 171 -7.38 12.14 20.30
C SER A 171 -6.26 11.23 19.81
N SER A 172 -6.29 10.78 18.55
CA SER A 172 -5.25 9.94 17.97
C SER A 172 -3.94 10.71 17.81
N LEU A 173 -4.03 11.94 17.30
CA LEU A 173 -2.88 12.84 17.14
C LEU A 173 -2.25 13.20 18.49
N THR A 174 -3.07 13.53 19.50
CA THR A 174 -2.59 13.86 20.85
C THR A 174 -1.94 12.68 21.56
N LYS A 175 -2.48 11.46 21.36
CA LYS A 175 -1.90 10.23 21.91
C LYS A 175 -0.57 9.87 21.25
N GLY A 176 -0.27 10.42 20.07
CA GLY A 176 0.90 10.04 19.28
C GLY A 176 0.78 8.60 18.77
N THR A 177 -0.41 8.17 18.36
CA THR A 177 -0.59 6.86 17.72
C THR A 177 0.35 6.76 16.52
N SER A 178 1.09 5.65 16.43
CA SER A 178 2.07 5.45 15.36
C SER A 178 1.38 5.28 14.00
N VAL A 179 1.95 5.87 12.95
CA VAL A 179 1.64 5.50 11.57
C VAL A 179 2.59 4.39 11.14
N LEU A 180 2.05 3.27 10.66
CA LEU A 180 2.85 2.15 10.18
C LEU A 180 2.85 2.09 8.66
N VAL A 181 4.04 2.07 8.06
CA VAL A 181 4.22 2.04 6.60
C VAL A 181 4.96 0.77 6.20
N VAL A 182 4.31 -0.07 5.41
CA VAL A 182 4.96 -1.18 4.71
C VAL A 182 5.27 -0.73 3.28
N HIS A 183 6.55 -0.78 2.93
CA HIS A 183 7.03 -0.38 1.62
C HIS A 183 7.48 -1.61 0.82
N ASP A 184 6.77 -1.90 -0.26
CA ASP A 184 7.22 -2.75 -1.36
C ASP A 184 7.60 -1.87 -2.56
N ALA A 185 8.24 -2.40 -3.61
CA ALA A 185 8.82 -1.63 -4.71
C ALA A 185 7.88 -0.57 -5.30
N LEU A 186 6.60 -0.90 -5.49
CA LEU A 186 5.60 0.01 -6.07
C LEU A 186 4.32 0.15 -5.23
N VAL A 187 4.11 -0.75 -4.27
CA VAL A 187 2.93 -0.75 -3.38
C VAL A 187 3.37 -0.29 -2.00
N VAL A 188 2.73 0.76 -1.50
CA VAL A 188 2.93 1.27 -0.15
C VAL A 188 1.63 1.13 0.61
N VAL A 189 1.68 0.42 1.73
CA VAL A 189 0.53 0.18 2.62
C VAL A 189 0.76 0.97 3.90
N THR A 190 -0.09 1.97 4.14
CA THR A 190 -0.06 2.78 5.36
C THR A 190 -1.23 2.41 6.25
N LEU A 191 -0.97 2.18 7.55
CA LEU A 191 -1.95 1.82 8.57
C LEU A 191 -1.93 2.87 9.69
N PHE A 192 -3.13 3.31 10.10
CA PHE A 192 -3.37 4.30 11.14
C PHE A 192 -4.26 3.71 12.22
#